data_AF-A0A1Q9NYP4-F1
#
_entry.id   AF-A0A1Q9NYP4-F1
#
_cell.length_a   1.000
_cell.length_b   1.000
_cell.length_c   1.000
_cell.angle_alpha   90.00
_cell.angle_beta   90.00
_cell.angle_gamma   90.00
#
_symmetry.space_group_name_H-M   'P 1'
#
loop_
_entity.id
_entity.type
_entity.pdbx_description
1 polymer ?
#
loop_
_entity_poly.entity_id
_entity_poly.type
_entity_poly.pdbx_seq_one_letter_code
_entity_poly.pdbx_strand_id
1 'polypeptide(L)'
;MIVIQETLRVVLVYDDYEDDFRQTIDENISPKDNIYIIIDEENQKTRLFIPESTPILMKRTIERRVSSFLKVGFPLDNKGLRLGANYKFEVVASQELAKDSLIKPLIKREGIQEEIKPKPESKKPEEFNYKSSYKNGYTYEEYIGLMKDENHKKKYESYYSRFTLSPEYLDLLSSQIEHEIKILVIGASWCFDCQINITILQHIVEKSPNLEMKIIIKEEYIHLVDLTNAGQRIPLILFLSPDFYKVESWVEKSTLQYQLYGNLRKIMGWDNPNFTKEYRKLFIKDYEKFSKIAEKELVSKIIRTDALLSTSTRLHKH
;
A
#
# COMPACT_ATOMS: atom_id res chain seq x y z
N MET A 1 44.07 6.99 -4.68
CA MET A 1 43.17 7.91 -3.97
C MET A 1 42.47 8.75 -5.04
N ILE A 2 41.37 8.24 -5.59
CA ILE A 2 40.53 8.99 -6.54
C ILE A 2 39.28 9.35 -5.75
N VAL A 3 39.22 10.59 -5.30
CA VAL A 3 37.99 11.16 -4.74
C VAL A 3 37.19 11.62 -5.95
N ILE A 4 36.26 10.79 -6.41
CA ILE A 4 35.20 11.25 -7.31
C ILE A 4 34.11 11.81 -6.39
N GLN A 5 34.03 13.14 -6.30
CA GLN A 5 32.84 13.80 -5.75
C GLN A 5 31.70 13.56 -6.73
N GLU A 6 30.85 12.57 -6.46
CA GLU A 6 29.62 12.36 -7.22
C GLU A 6 28.60 13.43 -6.82
N THR A 7 28.31 14.36 -7.72
CA THR A 7 27.28 15.40 -7.57
C THR A 7 25.90 14.80 -7.81
N LEU A 8 25.02 14.88 -6.81
CA LEU A 8 23.67 14.32 -6.82
C LEU A 8 22.66 15.42 -7.18
N ARG A 9 22.05 15.28 -8.37
CA ARG A 9 20.96 16.15 -8.85
C ARG A 9 19.73 15.30 -9.12
N VAL A 10 18.60 15.68 -8.53
CA VAL A 10 17.32 14.96 -8.65
C VAL A 10 16.30 15.84 -9.35
N VAL A 11 15.60 15.25 -10.32
CA VAL A 11 14.50 15.89 -11.03
C VAL A 11 13.22 15.13 -10.72
N LEU A 12 12.23 15.86 -10.21
CA LEU A 12 10.90 15.36 -9.94
C LEU A 12 9.91 16.07 -10.86
N VAL A 13 8.93 15.34 -11.37
CA VAL A 13 7.82 15.88 -12.15
C VAL A 13 6.55 15.76 -11.31
N TYR A 14 5.72 16.79 -11.35
CA TYR A 14 4.40 16.75 -10.73
C TYR A 14 3.47 15.84 -11.52
N ASP A 15 2.79 14.95 -10.83
CA ASP A 15 1.81 14.04 -11.39
C ASP A 15 0.40 14.51 -11.01
N ASP A 16 -0.36 14.98 -12.00
CA ASP A 16 -1.71 15.52 -11.78
C ASP A 16 -2.69 14.48 -11.24
N TYR A 17 -2.43 13.18 -11.46
CA TYR A 17 -3.32 12.10 -11.01
C TYR A 17 -3.10 11.74 -9.54
N GLU A 18 -1.84 11.65 -9.12
CA GLU A 18 -1.46 11.38 -7.73
C GLU A 18 -1.45 12.66 -6.87
N ASP A 19 -1.57 13.82 -7.50
CA ASP A 19 -1.40 15.15 -6.91
C ASP A 19 -0.05 15.25 -6.17
N ASP A 20 1.02 14.60 -6.66
CA ASP A 20 2.31 14.55 -5.98
C ASP A 20 3.51 14.53 -6.94
N PHE A 21 4.70 14.75 -6.40
CA PHE A 21 5.94 14.73 -7.16
C PHE A 21 6.56 13.34 -7.20
N ARG A 22 6.90 12.88 -8.40
CA ARG A 22 7.62 11.62 -8.61
C ARG A 22 8.91 11.82 -9.38
N GLN A 23 9.88 10.93 -9.16
CA GLN A 23 11.05 10.88 -10.01
C GLN A 23 10.63 10.42 -11.41
N THR A 24 11.21 11.05 -12.43
CA THR A 24 11.03 10.63 -13.83
C THR A 24 12.38 10.35 -14.46
N ILE A 25 12.42 9.33 -15.31
CA ILE A 25 13.56 8.98 -16.19
C ILE A 25 13.22 9.30 -17.66
N ASP A 26 12.04 9.85 -17.92
CA ASP A 26 11.60 10.18 -19.26
C ASP A 26 12.22 11.50 -19.71
N GLU A 27 13.19 11.39 -20.63
CA GLU A 27 13.94 12.49 -21.21
C GLU A 27 13.11 13.31 -22.22
N ASN A 28 11.92 12.83 -22.62
CA ASN A 28 11.07 13.47 -23.61
C ASN A 28 9.99 14.39 -23.01
N ILE A 29 9.93 14.53 -21.68
CA ILE A 29 8.93 15.39 -21.02
C ILE A 29 9.26 16.86 -21.31
N SER A 30 8.30 17.58 -21.89
CA SER A 30 8.44 19.00 -22.24
C SER A 30 8.56 19.89 -21.00
N PRO A 31 9.68 20.64 -20.83
CA PRO A 31 9.88 21.59 -19.74
C PRO A 31 8.78 22.64 -19.60
N LYS A 32 8.13 22.99 -20.72
CA LYS A 32 7.17 24.11 -20.78
C LYS A 32 5.78 23.73 -20.29
N ASP A 33 5.45 22.44 -20.38
CA ASP A 33 4.08 21.96 -20.17
C ASP A 33 3.90 21.27 -18.81
N ASN A 34 4.99 21.09 -18.06
CA ASN A 34 5.00 20.31 -16.82
C ASN A 34 5.60 21.12 -15.66
N ILE A 35 5.27 20.70 -14.44
CA ILE A 35 5.77 21.28 -13.21
C ILE A 35 6.89 20.40 -12.67
N TYR A 36 8.01 21.00 -12.28
CA TYR A 36 9.20 20.26 -11.85
C TYR A 36 9.73 20.74 -10.51
N ILE A 37 10.31 19.82 -9.74
CA ILE A 37 11.26 20.16 -8.69
C ILE A 37 12.64 19.68 -9.11
N ILE A 38 13.63 20.56 -9.04
CA ILE A 38 15.03 20.21 -9.19
C ILE A 38 15.72 20.42 -7.84
N ILE A 39 16.31 19.35 -7.31
CA ILE A 39 17.10 19.35 -6.09
C ILE A 39 18.56 19.24 -6.49
N ASP A 40 19.35 20.23 -6.14
CA ASP A 40 20.77 20.35 -6.42
C ASP A 40 21.55 20.30 -5.09
N GLU A 41 22.17 19.16 -4.81
CA GLU A 41 22.95 18.94 -3.59
C GLU A 41 24.22 19.78 -3.54
N GLU A 42 24.88 19.95 -4.69
CA GLU A 42 26.14 20.71 -4.78
C GLU A 42 25.92 22.16 -4.36
N ASN A 43 24.85 22.77 -4.87
CA ASN A 43 24.52 24.15 -4.57
C ASN A 43 23.59 24.32 -3.36
N GLN A 44 23.16 23.22 -2.71
CA GLN A 44 22.14 23.18 -1.66
C GLN A 44 20.91 24.02 -2.01
N LYS A 45 20.41 23.83 -3.24
CA LYS A 45 19.27 24.58 -3.80
C LYS A 45 18.18 23.64 -4.26
N THR A 46 16.95 24.08 -4.03
CA THR A 46 15.74 23.44 -4.53
C THR A 46 14.94 24.44 -5.35
N ARG A 47 14.64 24.09 -6.60
CA ARG A 47 13.90 24.95 -7.53
C ARG A 47 12.60 24.30 -7.93
N LEU A 48 11.50 25.02 -7.79
CA LEU A 48 10.19 24.63 -8.30
C LEU A 48 9.92 25.39 -9.60
N PHE A 49 9.81 24.68 -10.71
CA PHE A 49 9.50 25.23 -12.03
C PHE A 49 8.02 25.04 -12.32
N ILE A 50 7.29 26.13 -12.57
CA ILE A 50 5.84 26.12 -12.81
C ILE A 50 5.54 26.83 -14.14
N PRO A 51 4.73 26.24 -15.04
CA PRO A 51 4.22 26.93 -16.22
C PRO A 51 3.42 28.18 -15.85
N GLU A 52 3.59 29.25 -16.61
CA GLU A 52 2.82 30.50 -16.41
C GLU A 52 1.31 30.29 -16.61
N SER A 53 0.92 29.31 -17.42
CA SER A 53 -0.47 28.92 -17.66
C SER A 53 -1.13 28.19 -16.48
N THR A 54 -0.37 27.81 -15.44
CA THR A 54 -0.90 27.07 -14.29
C THR A 54 -1.89 27.93 -13.47
N PRO A 55 -3.12 27.44 -13.20
CA PRO A 55 -4.10 28.18 -12.40
C PRO A 55 -3.59 28.57 -11.00
N ILE A 56 -3.97 29.77 -10.53
CA ILE A 56 -3.52 30.33 -9.23
C ILE A 56 -3.80 29.39 -8.05
N LEU A 57 -4.96 28.72 -8.05
CA LEU A 57 -5.35 27.76 -7.01
C LEU A 57 -4.43 26.54 -7.00
N MET A 58 -4.09 26.01 -8.18
CA MET A 58 -3.18 24.89 -8.36
C MET A 58 -1.76 25.26 -7.92
N LYS A 59 -1.28 26.45 -8.29
CA LYS A 59 0.02 26.97 -7.85
C LYS A 59 0.14 27.01 -6.31
N ARG A 60 -0.87 27.50 -5.62
CA ARG A 60 -0.90 27.53 -4.14
C ARG A 60 -0.89 26.13 -3.51
N THR A 61 -1.63 25.20 -4.09
CA THR A 61 -1.64 23.79 -3.63
C THR A 61 -0.26 23.15 -3.77
N ILE A 62 0.39 23.36 -4.91
CA ILE A 62 1.70 22.81 -5.22
C ILE A 62 2.77 23.41 -4.30
N GLU A 63 2.83 24.74 -4.16
CA GLU A 63 3.77 25.41 -3.25
C GLU A 63 3.62 24.90 -1.80
N ARG A 64 2.39 24.66 -1.33
CA ARG A 64 2.13 24.08 0.00
C ARG A 64 2.68 22.65 0.11
N ARG A 65 2.53 21.82 -0.92
CA ARG A 65 3.07 20.45 -0.96
C ARG A 65 4.60 20.45 -0.93
N VAL A 66 5.22 21.31 -1.75
CA VAL A 66 6.68 21.48 -1.77
C VAL A 66 7.21 21.95 -0.41
N SER A 67 6.49 22.84 0.28
CA SER A 67 6.87 23.30 1.63
C SER A 67 6.98 22.17 2.65
N SER A 68 6.13 21.13 2.56
CA SER A 68 6.22 19.94 3.41
C SER A 68 7.51 19.17 3.12
N PHE A 69 7.79 18.93 1.84
CA PHE A 69 8.98 18.22 1.39
C PHE A 69 10.28 18.96 1.78
N LEU A 70 10.34 20.29 1.67
CA LEU A 70 11.54 21.08 2.01
C LEU A 70 11.99 20.92 3.47
N LYS A 71 11.08 20.56 4.39
CA LYS A 71 11.40 20.35 5.80
C LYS A 71 12.04 18.98 6.07
N VAL A 72 11.63 17.97 5.31
CA VAL A 72 11.98 16.57 5.58
C VAL A 72 12.96 16.00 4.56
N GLY A 73 13.04 16.56 3.36
CA GLY A 73 13.81 16.05 2.23
C GLY A 73 13.09 14.94 1.46
N PHE A 74 13.48 14.76 0.20
CA PHE A 74 12.92 13.81 -0.75
C PHE A 74 13.60 12.46 -0.58
N PRO A 75 12.86 11.36 -0.37
CA PRO A 75 13.45 10.06 -0.19
C PRO A 75 14.13 9.55 -1.47
N LEU A 76 15.38 9.08 -1.36
CA LEU A 76 16.13 8.41 -2.42
C LEU A 76 16.08 6.89 -2.21
N ASP A 77 15.28 6.20 -3.04
CA ASP A 77 15.05 4.76 -3.02
C ASP A 77 14.71 4.17 -1.63
N ASN A 78 14.62 2.84 -1.55
CA ASN A 78 14.26 2.07 -0.35
C ASN A 78 15.31 2.11 0.78
N LYS A 79 16.29 3.03 0.75
CA LYS A 79 17.43 3.07 1.69
C LYS A 79 17.30 4.15 2.77
N GLY A 80 16.18 4.87 2.83
CA GLY A 80 15.90 5.85 3.90
C GLY A 80 16.74 7.13 3.86
N LEU A 81 17.52 7.34 2.78
CA LEU A 81 18.22 8.59 2.52
C LEU A 81 17.23 9.66 2.04
N ARG A 82 17.42 10.90 2.47
CA ARG A 82 16.59 12.04 2.04
C ARG A 82 17.46 13.18 1.54
N LEU A 83 17.09 13.77 0.41
CA LEU A 83 17.81 14.85 -0.26
C LEU A 83 17.02 16.16 -0.23
N GLY A 84 17.68 17.30 -0.13
CA GLY A 84 17.01 18.60 -0.30
C GLY A 84 16.31 19.16 0.94
N ALA A 85 16.45 18.51 2.11
CA ALA A 85 15.95 19.06 3.37
C ALA A 85 16.71 20.34 3.74
N ASN A 86 15.99 21.41 4.07
CA ASN A 86 16.53 22.72 4.45
C ASN A 86 17.39 23.42 3.39
N TYR A 87 17.30 23.03 2.12
CA TYR A 87 17.97 23.72 1.03
C TYR A 87 17.29 25.04 0.70
N LYS A 88 18.05 25.98 0.10
CA LYS A 88 17.50 27.25 -0.34
C LYS A 88 16.45 27.01 -1.42
N PHE A 89 15.24 27.50 -1.21
CA PHE A 89 14.09 27.26 -2.09
C PHE A 89 13.76 28.49 -2.95
N GLU A 90 13.50 28.27 -4.23
CA GLU A 90 12.99 29.30 -5.14
C GLU A 90 11.95 28.74 -6.12
N VAL A 91 10.96 29.56 -6.46
CA VAL A 91 9.96 29.27 -7.49
C VAL A 91 10.33 30.03 -8.75
N VAL A 92 10.41 29.32 -9.87
CA VAL A 92 10.91 29.81 -11.16
C VAL A 92 9.87 29.51 -12.24
N ALA A 93 9.78 30.34 -13.28
CA ALA A 93 8.95 30.04 -14.44
C ALA A 93 9.53 28.84 -15.20
N SER A 94 8.69 27.90 -15.64
CA SER A 94 9.17 26.67 -16.31
C SER A 94 9.87 26.94 -17.64
N GLN A 95 9.59 28.08 -18.27
CA GLN A 95 10.24 28.55 -19.49
C GLN A 95 11.71 28.93 -19.30
N GLU A 96 12.13 29.21 -18.06
CA GLU A 96 13.53 29.48 -17.70
C GLU A 96 14.35 28.18 -17.51
N LEU A 97 13.70 27.02 -17.55
CA LEU A 97 14.39 25.73 -17.43
C LEU A 97 15.10 25.38 -18.75
N ALA A 98 16.43 25.42 -18.72
CA ALA A 98 17.26 24.97 -19.84
C ALA A 98 17.01 23.48 -20.11
N LYS A 99 16.79 23.07 -21.37
CA LYS A 99 16.43 21.68 -21.73
C LYS A 99 17.44 20.64 -21.24
N ASP A 100 18.71 21.00 -21.27
CA ASP A 100 19.88 20.26 -20.80
C ASP A 100 19.93 20.10 -19.27
N SER A 101 19.18 20.90 -18.51
CA SER A 101 19.04 20.72 -17.06
C SER A 101 18.24 19.48 -16.65
N LEU A 102 17.53 18.84 -17.60
CA LEU A 102 16.78 17.60 -17.38
C LEU A 102 17.59 16.34 -17.70
N ILE A 103 18.76 16.45 -18.36
CA ILE A 103 19.43 15.34 -19.06
C ILE A 103 20.39 14.52 -18.17
N LYS A 104 20.52 14.79 -16.86
CA LYS A 104 21.41 14.00 -16.00
C LYS A 104 20.83 13.68 -14.63
N PRO A 105 20.04 12.59 -14.48
CA PRO A 105 19.88 11.94 -13.19
C PRO A 105 21.21 11.24 -12.85
N LEU A 106 22.05 11.87 -12.01
CA LEU A 106 23.26 11.23 -11.49
C LEU A 106 22.92 10.45 -10.22
N ILE A 107 22.64 9.15 -10.39
CA ILE A 107 22.82 8.15 -9.33
C ILE A 107 23.75 7.06 -9.91
N LYS A 108 25.04 7.17 -9.65
CA LYS A 108 25.92 6.00 -9.63
C LYS A 108 26.39 5.85 -8.19
N ARG A 109 26.30 4.63 -7.68
CA ARG A 109 27.15 4.12 -6.60
C ARG A 109 27.59 2.76 -7.09
N GLU A 110 28.91 2.55 -7.18
CA GLU A 110 29.47 1.29 -7.65
C GLU A 110 28.96 0.11 -6.81
N GLY A 111 28.61 -0.98 -7.50
CA GLY A 111 28.29 -2.28 -6.90
C GLY A 111 26.80 -2.60 -6.83
N ILE A 112 26.19 -2.93 -7.97
CA ILE A 112 25.23 -4.03 -8.23
C ILE A 112 24.88 -3.90 -9.72
N GLN A 113 25.45 -4.76 -10.56
CA GLN A 113 24.91 -5.05 -11.89
C GLN A 113 23.85 -6.12 -11.71
N GLU A 114 22.58 -5.74 -11.68
CA GLU A 114 21.51 -6.64 -12.11
C GLU A 114 21.03 -6.12 -13.46
N GLU A 115 21.09 -6.97 -14.50
CA GLU A 115 20.50 -6.70 -15.80
C GLU A 115 19.01 -6.39 -15.62
N ILE A 116 18.65 -5.12 -15.74
CA ILE A 116 17.26 -4.70 -15.88
C ILE A 116 16.80 -5.21 -17.25
N LYS A 117 16.15 -6.38 -17.27
CA LYS A 117 15.36 -6.80 -18.44
C LYS A 117 14.34 -5.69 -18.72
N PRO A 118 14.17 -5.26 -19.98
CA PRO A 118 13.18 -4.24 -20.31
C PRO A 118 11.83 -4.68 -19.74
N LYS A 119 11.23 -3.81 -18.93
CA LYS A 119 9.85 -3.98 -18.46
C LYS A 119 9.01 -4.22 -19.70
N PRO A 120 8.25 -5.32 -19.81
CA PRO A 120 7.32 -5.47 -20.93
C PRO A 120 6.44 -4.24 -20.94
N GLU A 121 6.24 -3.66 -22.13
CA GLU A 121 5.40 -2.48 -22.35
C GLU A 121 4.17 -2.57 -21.46
N SER A 122 3.99 -1.57 -20.60
CA SER A 122 2.82 -1.48 -19.76
C SER A 122 1.61 -1.29 -20.66
N LYS A 123 0.98 -2.40 -21.04
CA LYS A 123 -0.46 -2.40 -21.30
C LYS A 123 -1.07 -1.64 -20.12
N LYS A 124 -1.88 -0.62 -20.40
CA LYS A 124 -2.71 0.03 -19.37
C LYS A 124 -3.23 -1.09 -18.46
N PRO A 125 -3.01 -1.04 -17.13
CA PRO A 125 -3.51 -2.10 -16.27
C PRO A 125 -4.99 -2.25 -16.57
N GLU A 126 -5.39 -3.43 -17.07
CA GLU A 126 -6.80 -3.76 -17.20
C GLU A 126 -7.43 -3.48 -15.83
N GLU A 127 -8.46 -2.64 -15.83
CA GLU A 127 -9.16 -2.22 -14.61
C GLU A 127 -9.47 -3.45 -13.75
N PHE A 128 -9.03 -3.45 -12.47
CA PHE A 128 -9.24 -4.60 -11.58
C PHE A 128 -10.73 -4.95 -11.56
N ASN A 129 -11.07 -6.13 -12.07
CA ASN A 129 -12.46 -6.57 -12.14
C ASN A 129 -12.86 -7.30 -10.85
N TYR A 130 -13.33 -6.54 -9.85
CA TYR A 130 -13.79 -7.07 -8.56
C TYR A 130 -14.84 -8.16 -8.70
N LYS A 131 -15.76 -8.03 -9.67
CA LYS A 131 -16.81 -9.01 -9.91
C LYS A 131 -16.26 -10.34 -10.39
N SER A 132 -15.34 -10.33 -11.36
CA SER A 132 -14.74 -11.55 -11.87
C SER A 132 -13.88 -12.23 -10.80
N SER A 133 -13.04 -11.46 -10.11
CA SER A 133 -12.17 -11.98 -9.06
C SER A 133 -12.96 -12.58 -7.90
N TYR A 134 -14.05 -11.94 -7.48
CA TYR A 134 -14.93 -12.49 -6.44
C TYR A 134 -15.60 -13.79 -6.87
N LYS A 135 -16.15 -13.83 -8.09
CA LYS A 135 -16.83 -15.02 -8.61
C LYS A 135 -15.91 -16.23 -8.78
N ASN A 136 -14.64 -15.97 -9.10
CA ASN A 136 -13.62 -17.02 -9.25
C ASN A 136 -12.90 -17.35 -7.95
N GLY A 137 -13.20 -16.64 -6.85
CA GLY A 137 -12.59 -16.88 -5.55
C GLY A 137 -13.17 -18.12 -4.88
N TYR A 138 -12.35 -18.71 -4.02
CA TYR A 138 -12.67 -19.90 -3.23
C TYR A 138 -13.39 -19.52 -1.94
N THR A 139 -14.28 -20.39 -1.43
CA THR A 139 -14.68 -20.29 -0.02
C THR A 139 -13.48 -20.56 0.89
N TYR A 140 -13.64 -20.33 2.20
CA TYR A 140 -12.60 -20.66 3.17
C TYR A 140 -12.25 -22.15 3.12
N GLU A 141 -13.24 -23.03 3.11
CA GLU A 141 -13.06 -24.48 3.09
C GLU A 141 -12.37 -24.94 1.80
N GLU A 142 -12.79 -24.41 0.65
CA GLU A 142 -12.15 -24.68 -0.64
C GLU A 142 -10.68 -24.21 -0.62
N TYR A 143 -10.43 -23.00 -0.13
CA TYR A 143 -9.09 -22.44 -0.04
C TYR A 143 -8.17 -23.28 0.87
N ILE A 144 -8.66 -23.76 2.02
CA ILE A 144 -7.91 -24.71 2.86
C ILE A 144 -7.68 -26.03 2.12
N GLY A 145 -8.68 -26.53 1.38
CA GLY A 145 -8.60 -27.77 0.61
C GLY A 145 -7.57 -27.75 -0.53
N LEU A 146 -7.25 -26.57 -1.07
CA LEU A 146 -6.26 -26.40 -2.14
C LEU A 146 -4.80 -26.41 -1.63
N MET A 147 -4.58 -26.36 -0.32
CA MET A 147 -3.22 -26.28 0.24
C MET A 147 -2.47 -27.59 0.05
N LYS A 148 -1.41 -27.55 -0.78
CA LYS A 148 -0.53 -28.69 -1.02
C LYS A 148 0.41 -29.01 0.15
N ASP A 149 0.82 -27.99 0.91
CA ASP A 149 1.66 -28.15 2.09
C ASP A 149 0.80 -28.33 3.35
N GLU A 150 0.80 -29.54 3.89
CA GLU A 150 0.03 -29.93 5.05
C GLU A 150 0.38 -29.11 6.32
N ASN A 151 1.59 -28.57 6.42
CA ASN A 151 1.94 -27.70 7.55
C ASN A 151 1.15 -26.40 7.51
N HIS A 152 0.84 -25.89 6.32
CA HIS A 152 0.13 -24.63 6.16
C HIS A 152 -1.33 -24.82 6.57
N LYS A 153 -1.94 -25.90 6.08
CA LYS A 153 -3.28 -26.34 6.49
C LYS A 153 -3.40 -26.48 8.02
N LYS A 154 -2.48 -27.21 8.65
CA LYS A 154 -2.44 -27.35 10.12
C LYS A 154 -2.31 -26.01 10.86
N LYS A 155 -1.64 -25.01 10.27
CA LYS A 155 -1.57 -23.67 10.87
C LYS A 155 -2.92 -22.96 10.82
N TYR A 156 -3.62 -22.97 9.69
CA TYR A 156 -4.98 -22.42 9.60
C TYR A 156 -5.93 -23.12 10.58
N GLU A 157 -5.95 -24.45 10.62
CA GLU A 157 -6.76 -25.23 11.58
C GLU A 157 -6.40 -24.90 13.04
N SER A 158 -5.11 -24.75 13.34
CA SER A 158 -4.64 -24.38 14.67
C SER A 158 -5.03 -22.95 15.06
N TYR A 159 -4.97 -21.98 14.15
CA TYR A 159 -5.40 -20.62 14.48
C TYR A 159 -6.92 -20.54 14.58
N TYR A 160 -7.63 -21.31 13.77
CA TYR A 160 -9.09 -21.34 13.74
C TYR A 160 -9.65 -21.90 15.04
N SER A 161 -9.09 -23.00 15.53
CA SER A 161 -9.47 -23.59 16.82
C SER A 161 -9.07 -22.76 18.04
N ARG A 162 -8.04 -21.93 17.94
CA ARG A 162 -7.55 -21.08 19.04
C ARG A 162 -8.26 -19.75 19.15
N PHE A 163 -8.80 -19.23 18.06
CA PHE A 163 -9.49 -17.96 18.06
C PHE A 163 -10.95 -18.16 18.45
N THR A 164 -11.44 -17.29 19.33
CA THR A 164 -12.85 -17.22 19.72
C THR A 164 -13.29 -15.80 19.49
N LEU A 165 -14.37 -15.58 18.75
CA LEU A 165 -14.94 -14.26 18.54
C LEU A 165 -15.39 -13.62 19.86
N SER A 166 -15.16 -12.32 20.03
CA SER A 166 -15.55 -11.57 21.23
C SER A 166 -17.08 -11.52 21.36
N PRO A 167 -17.66 -11.82 22.54
CA PRO A 167 -19.11 -11.84 22.73
C PRO A 167 -19.81 -10.52 22.39
N GLU A 168 -19.12 -9.39 22.57
CA GLU A 168 -19.62 -8.04 22.25
C GLU A 168 -19.98 -7.83 20.78
N TYR A 169 -19.43 -8.64 19.86
CA TYR A 169 -19.71 -8.55 18.43
C TYR A 169 -20.80 -9.52 17.95
N LEU A 170 -21.27 -10.44 18.79
CA LEU A 170 -22.20 -11.49 18.36
C LEU A 170 -23.55 -10.92 17.91
N ASP A 171 -24.16 -10.05 18.73
CA ASP A 171 -25.46 -9.45 18.42
C ASP A 171 -25.37 -8.53 17.19
N LEU A 172 -24.32 -7.71 17.16
CA LEU A 172 -23.98 -6.83 16.05
C LEU A 172 -23.90 -7.61 14.73
N LEU A 173 -23.06 -8.65 14.67
CA LEU A 173 -22.81 -9.37 13.42
C LEU A 173 -24.01 -10.20 12.97
N SER A 174 -24.76 -10.78 13.92
CA SER A 174 -25.88 -11.66 13.59
C SER A 174 -27.16 -10.92 13.19
N SER A 175 -27.34 -9.66 13.63
CA SER A 175 -28.62 -8.97 13.46
C SER A 175 -28.56 -7.50 13.03
N GLN A 176 -27.44 -6.81 13.21
CA GLN A 176 -27.38 -5.35 13.00
C GLN A 176 -26.66 -4.93 11.71
N ILE A 177 -26.00 -5.86 11.01
CA ILE A 177 -25.48 -5.61 9.66
C ILE A 177 -26.65 -5.74 8.68
N GLU A 178 -27.08 -4.64 8.08
CA GLU A 178 -28.31 -4.59 7.28
C GLU A 178 -28.07 -4.92 5.80
N HIS A 179 -26.90 -4.56 5.26
CA HIS A 179 -26.60 -4.69 3.84
C HIS A 179 -25.71 -5.89 3.55
N GLU A 180 -25.94 -6.55 2.42
CA GLU A 180 -25.03 -7.57 1.90
C GLU A 180 -23.65 -6.94 1.60
N ILE A 181 -22.59 -7.50 2.21
CA ILE A 181 -21.21 -7.10 2.01
C ILE A 181 -20.43 -8.28 1.47
N LYS A 182 -19.84 -8.09 0.30
CA LYS A 182 -18.98 -9.05 -0.36
C LYS A 182 -17.55 -8.80 0.04
N ILE A 183 -16.88 -9.80 0.59
CA ILE A 183 -15.51 -9.69 1.09
C ILE A 183 -14.58 -10.48 0.17
N LEU A 184 -13.72 -9.77 -0.56
CA LEU A 184 -12.70 -10.38 -1.41
C LEU A 184 -11.34 -10.33 -0.72
N VAL A 185 -10.73 -11.49 -0.50
CA VAL A 185 -9.43 -11.62 0.15
C VAL A 185 -8.39 -12.08 -0.87
N ILE A 186 -7.29 -11.34 -0.99
CA ILE A 186 -6.09 -11.78 -1.71
C ILE A 186 -5.10 -12.29 -0.67
N GLY A 187 -4.81 -13.59 -0.72
CA GLY A 187 -4.00 -14.25 0.30
C GLY A 187 -3.02 -15.26 -0.27
N ALA A 188 -2.12 -15.75 0.58
CA ALA A 188 -1.25 -16.87 0.28
C ALA A 188 -1.17 -17.82 1.48
N SER A 189 -1.19 -19.13 1.24
CA SER A 189 -1.25 -20.14 2.29
C SER A 189 -0.03 -20.10 3.22
N TRP A 190 1.13 -19.70 2.70
CA TRP A 190 2.42 -19.66 3.40
C TRP A 190 2.63 -18.43 4.26
N CYS A 191 1.80 -17.40 4.07
CA CYS A 191 1.96 -16.13 4.76
C CYS A 191 1.41 -16.25 6.20
N PHE A 192 2.26 -15.92 7.17
CA PHE A 192 1.92 -15.92 8.60
C PHE A 192 0.74 -14.97 8.91
N ASP A 193 0.76 -13.76 8.36
CA ASP A 193 -0.33 -12.80 8.55
C ASP A 193 -1.64 -13.30 7.88
N CYS A 194 -1.57 -14.01 6.74
CA CYS A 194 -2.75 -14.62 6.12
C CYS A 194 -3.36 -15.72 6.99
N GLN A 195 -2.52 -16.62 7.52
CA GLN A 195 -2.94 -17.70 8.40
C GLN A 195 -3.73 -17.22 9.62
N ILE A 196 -3.41 -16.03 10.14
CA ILE A 196 -4.07 -15.48 11.31
C ILE A 196 -5.30 -14.66 10.89
N ASN A 197 -5.12 -13.68 10.00
CA ASN A 197 -6.14 -12.67 9.77
C ASN A 197 -7.29 -13.19 8.88
N ILE A 198 -7.04 -14.12 7.95
CA ILE A 198 -8.11 -14.77 7.19
C ILE A 198 -8.95 -15.66 8.10
N THR A 199 -8.31 -16.35 9.04
CA THR A 199 -9.01 -17.18 10.03
C THR A 199 -9.86 -16.34 10.99
N ILE A 200 -9.34 -15.21 11.47
CA ILE A 200 -10.14 -14.27 12.28
C ILE A 200 -11.35 -13.77 11.47
N LEU A 201 -11.12 -13.40 10.20
CA LEU A 201 -12.19 -12.96 9.31
C LEU A 201 -13.24 -14.05 9.08
N GLN A 202 -12.84 -15.32 8.93
CA GLN A 202 -13.77 -16.44 8.80
C GLN A 202 -14.73 -16.52 10.01
N HIS A 203 -14.20 -16.44 11.23
CA HIS A 203 -15.04 -16.43 12.45
C HIS A 203 -16.04 -15.27 12.49
N ILE A 204 -15.66 -14.11 11.92
CA ILE A 204 -16.56 -12.95 11.82
C ILE A 204 -17.66 -13.21 10.79
N VAL A 205 -17.28 -13.67 9.59
CA VAL A 205 -18.19 -13.89 8.46
C VAL A 205 -19.24 -14.96 8.80
N GLU A 206 -18.85 -16.05 9.46
CA GLU A 206 -19.77 -17.10 9.89
C GLU A 206 -20.86 -16.64 10.87
N LYS A 207 -20.69 -15.48 11.53
CA LYS A 207 -21.70 -14.93 12.45
C LYS A 207 -22.70 -14.00 11.79
N SER A 208 -22.52 -13.66 10.52
CA SER A 208 -23.41 -12.73 9.85
C SER A 208 -24.00 -13.32 8.57
N PRO A 209 -25.34 -13.32 8.41
CA PRO A 209 -25.97 -13.79 7.18
C PRO A 209 -25.71 -12.87 5.97
N ASN A 210 -25.27 -11.63 6.23
CA ASN A 210 -25.05 -10.60 5.22
C ASN A 210 -23.59 -10.44 4.81
N LEU A 211 -22.69 -11.27 5.35
CA LEU A 211 -21.28 -11.29 4.96
C LEU A 211 -20.99 -12.56 4.17
N GLU A 212 -20.33 -12.42 3.02
CA GLU A 212 -19.80 -13.55 2.27
C GLU A 212 -18.34 -13.28 1.91
N MET A 213 -17.46 -14.24 2.17
CA MET A 213 -16.04 -14.15 1.87
C MET A 213 -15.64 -15.07 0.72
N LYS A 214 -14.85 -14.53 -0.21
CA LYS A 214 -14.15 -15.26 -1.25
C LYS A 214 -12.66 -14.95 -1.22
N ILE A 215 -11.83 -15.98 -1.43
CA ILE A 215 -10.38 -15.90 -1.33
C ILE A 215 -9.77 -16.21 -2.70
N ILE A 216 -8.88 -15.33 -3.17
CA ILE A 216 -8.06 -15.54 -4.35
C ILE A 216 -6.58 -15.68 -3.98
N ILE A 217 -5.89 -16.56 -4.71
CA ILE A 217 -4.48 -16.88 -4.46
C ILE A 217 -3.60 -15.79 -5.07
N LYS A 218 -2.75 -15.14 -4.27
CA LYS A 218 -1.89 -14.02 -4.69
C LYS A 218 -1.12 -14.29 -5.99
N GLU A 219 -0.58 -15.50 -6.14
CA GLU A 219 0.21 -15.91 -7.30
C GLU A 219 -0.56 -15.84 -8.62
N GLU A 220 -1.88 -16.05 -8.60
CA GLU A 220 -2.75 -15.97 -9.78
C GLU A 220 -3.08 -14.53 -10.18
N TYR A 221 -2.79 -13.57 -9.30
CA TYR A 221 -3.23 -12.18 -9.39
C TYR A 221 -2.10 -11.19 -9.10
N ILE A 222 -0.87 -11.51 -9.52
CA ILE A 222 0.35 -10.72 -9.24
C ILE A 222 0.30 -9.27 -9.77
N HIS A 223 -0.61 -8.98 -10.68
CA HIS A 223 -0.90 -7.67 -11.28
C HIS A 223 -1.92 -6.85 -10.47
N LEU A 224 -2.51 -7.42 -9.43
CA LEU A 224 -3.68 -6.89 -8.73
C LEU A 224 -3.45 -6.55 -7.25
N VAL A 225 -2.24 -6.77 -6.71
CA VAL A 225 -1.95 -6.43 -5.32
C VAL A 225 -1.75 -4.92 -5.22
N ASP A 226 -2.77 -4.26 -4.69
CA ASP A 226 -2.80 -2.85 -4.28
C ASP A 226 -1.42 -2.45 -3.73
N LEU A 227 -0.75 -1.50 -4.42
CA LEU A 227 0.61 -1.01 -4.15
C LEU A 227 0.65 -0.13 -2.90
N THR A 228 0.00 -0.54 -1.82
CA THR A 228 0.11 0.15 -0.54
C THR A 228 1.59 0.22 -0.13
N ASN A 229 2.15 1.42 -0.24
CA ASN A 229 3.56 1.72 0.02
C ASN A 229 4.54 0.83 -0.78
N ALA A 230 4.32 0.68 -2.10
CA ALA A 230 5.20 -0.03 -3.03
C ALA A 230 5.50 -1.51 -2.66
N GLY A 231 4.68 -2.13 -1.80
CA GLY A 231 4.85 -3.51 -1.35
C GLY A 231 3.63 -4.38 -1.62
N GLN A 232 3.86 -5.65 -1.96
CA GLN A 232 2.79 -6.65 -2.09
C GLN A 232 2.36 -7.17 -0.71
N ARG A 233 1.53 -6.41 -0.01
CA ARG A 233 1.08 -6.70 1.35
C ARG A 233 -0.12 -7.65 1.35
N ILE A 234 -0.03 -8.76 2.08
CA ILE A 234 -1.10 -9.77 2.18
C ILE A 234 -1.34 -10.25 3.62
N PRO A 235 -2.60 -10.54 4.01
CA PRO A 235 -3.79 -10.54 3.15
C PRO A 235 -4.27 -9.12 2.83
N LEU A 236 -4.71 -8.90 1.59
CA LEU A 236 -5.47 -7.71 1.23
C LEU A 236 -6.95 -8.09 1.29
N ILE A 237 -7.69 -7.46 2.19
CA ILE A 237 -9.12 -7.69 2.40
C ILE A 237 -9.87 -6.49 1.84
N LEU A 238 -10.73 -6.75 0.87
CA LEU A 238 -11.54 -5.76 0.18
C LEU A 238 -13.00 -5.95 0.58
N PHE A 239 -13.64 -4.89 1.04
CA PHE A 239 -15.07 -4.86 1.34
C PHE A 239 -15.78 -4.23 0.14
N LEU A 240 -16.68 -5.00 -0.46
CA LEU A 240 -17.37 -4.66 -1.69
C LEU A 240 -18.87 -4.53 -1.44
N SER A 241 -19.50 -3.62 -2.19
CA SER A 241 -20.95 -3.53 -2.27
C SER A 241 -21.56 -4.76 -2.97
N PRO A 242 -22.90 -4.97 -2.88
CA PRO A 242 -23.57 -6.07 -3.58
C PRO A 242 -23.31 -6.09 -5.10
N ASP A 243 -23.09 -4.93 -5.71
CA ASP A 243 -22.77 -4.75 -7.12
C ASP A 243 -21.26 -4.67 -7.42
N PHE A 244 -20.41 -5.15 -6.49
CA PHE A 244 -18.97 -5.37 -6.64
C PHE A 244 -18.10 -4.12 -6.75
N TYR A 245 -18.52 -2.98 -6.21
CA TYR A 245 -17.62 -1.82 -6.10
C TYR A 245 -16.86 -1.87 -4.78
N LYS A 246 -15.56 -1.55 -4.81
CA LYS A 246 -14.75 -1.37 -3.60
C LYS A 246 -15.32 -0.23 -2.76
N VAL A 247 -15.68 -0.54 -1.51
CA VAL A 247 -16.14 0.42 -0.51
C VAL A 247 -14.98 0.76 0.43
N GLU A 248 -14.25 -0.26 0.88
CA GLU A 248 -13.23 -0.13 1.92
C GLU A 248 -12.18 -1.26 1.77
N SER A 249 -11.05 -1.14 2.46
CA SER A 249 -10.03 -2.18 2.51
C SER A 249 -9.31 -2.27 3.85
N TRP A 250 -8.73 -3.44 4.13
CA TRP A 250 -7.83 -3.72 5.25
C TRP A 250 -6.62 -4.52 4.75
N VAL A 251 -5.41 -4.19 5.24
CA VAL A 251 -4.16 -4.63 4.60
C VAL A 251 -3.20 -5.26 5.61
N GLU A 252 -2.82 -6.51 5.32
CA GLU A 252 -1.78 -7.34 5.98
C GLU A 252 -2.03 -7.59 7.48
N LYS A 253 -1.93 -6.56 8.31
CA LYS A 253 -1.90 -6.67 9.76
C LYS A 253 -2.45 -5.41 10.42
N SER A 254 -2.86 -5.51 11.68
CA SER A 254 -3.48 -4.39 12.39
C SER A 254 -2.47 -3.28 12.71
N THR A 255 -2.99 -2.09 13.04
CA THR A 255 -2.17 -0.91 13.33
C THR A 255 -1.16 -1.18 14.45
N LEU A 256 -1.59 -1.82 15.54
CA LEU A 256 -0.68 -2.12 16.66
C LEU A 256 0.36 -3.18 16.28
N GLN A 257 0.01 -4.13 15.39
CA GLN A 257 0.94 -5.13 14.87
C GLN A 257 2.01 -4.48 14.00
N TYR A 258 1.67 -3.48 13.19
CA TYR A 258 2.63 -2.67 12.44
C TYR A 258 3.54 -1.85 13.36
N GLN A 259 3.00 -1.24 14.42
CA GLN A 259 3.80 -0.51 15.40
C GLN A 259 4.80 -1.42 16.11
N LEU A 260 4.38 -2.63 16.52
CA LEU A 260 5.29 -3.65 17.06
C LEU A 260 6.38 -3.99 16.04
N TYR A 261 5.99 -4.29 14.79
CA TYR A 261 6.93 -4.65 13.72
C TYR A 261 7.98 -3.55 13.52
N GLY A 262 7.54 -2.30 13.39
CA GLY A 262 8.41 -1.14 13.19
C GLY A 262 9.32 -0.86 14.39
N ASN A 263 8.81 -0.98 15.62
CA ASN A 263 9.64 -0.81 16.82
C ASN A 263 10.69 -1.91 16.95
N LEU A 264 10.33 -3.17 16.64
CA LEU A 264 11.29 -4.26 16.64
C LEU A 264 12.36 -4.07 15.55
N ARG A 265 11.98 -3.54 14.37
CA ARG A 265 12.93 -3.21 13.30
C ARG A 265 13.94 -2.16 13.74
N LYS A 266 13.51 -1.13 14.48
CA LYS A 266 14.42 -0.12 15.04
C LYS A 266 15.43 -0.71 16.02
N ILE A 267 15.04 -1.72 16.78
CA ILE A 267 15.91 -2.38 17.78
C ILE A 267 16.86 -3.38 17.12
N MET A 268 16.37 -4.21 16.20
CA MET A 268 17.11 -5.35 15.65
C MET A 268 17.89 -5.02 14.36
N GLY A 269 17.51 -3.96 13.65
CA GLY A 269 18.02 -3.63 12.32
C GLY A 269 17.23 -4.28 11.18
N TRP A 270 17.35 -3.69 9.98
CA TRP A 270 16.65 -4.16 8.78
C TRP A 270 17.27 -5.44 8.19
N ASP A 271 18.58 -5.61 8.30
CA ASP A 271 19.32 -6.75 7.72
C ASP A 271 19.44 -7.97 8.66
N ASN A 272 18.76 -7.94 9.81
CA ASN A 272 18.87 -8.99 10.81
C ASN A 272 18.17 -10.29 10.33
N PRO A 273 18.91 -11.41 10.14
CA PRO A 273 18.34 -12.64 9.59
C PRO A 273 17.35 -13.32 10.56
N ASN A 274 17.43 -13.01 11.86
CA ASN A 274 16.54 -13.56 12.89
C ASN A 274 15.27 -12.73 13.11
N PHE A 275 15.11 -11.59 12.43
CA PHE A 275 13.99 -10.68 12.67
C PHE A 275 12.63 -11.39 12.57
N THR A 276 12.39 -12.15 11.49
CA THR A 276 11.11 -12.82 11.25
C THR A 276 10.77 -13.81 12.37
N LYS A 277 11.78 -14.52 12.88
CA LYS A 277 11.62 -15.49 13.97
C LYS A 277 11.25 -14.78 15.27
N GLU A 278 11.94 -13.71 15.63
CA GLU A 278 11.67 -12.96 16.86
C GLU A 278 10.33 -12.21 16.80
N TYR A 279 10.00 -11.61 15.66
CA TYR A 279 8.69 -10.98 15.45
C TYR A 279 7.55 -11.99 15.67
N ARG A 280 7.62 -13.16 15.03
CA ARG A 280 6.60 -14.21 15.18
C ARG A 280 6.54 -14.73 16.61
N LYS A 281 7.67 -14.87 17.29
CA LYS A 281 7.72 -15.29 18.70
C LYS A 281 7.03 -14.29 19.63
N LEU A 282 7.30 -12.99 19.45
CA LEU A 282 6.63 -11.94 20.21
C LEU A 282 5.12 -11.90 19.92
N PHE A 283 4.74 -12.00 18.64
CA PHE A 283 3.34 -12.08 18.24
C PHE A 283 2.63 -13.26 18.91
N ILE A 284 3.20 -14.46 18.83
CA ILE A 284 2.59 -15.69 19.37
C ILE A 284 2.47 -15.61 20.90
N LYS A 285 3.44 -14.98 21.58
CA LYS A 285 3.40 -14.78 23.03
C LYS A 285 2.17 -13.96 23.45
N ASP A 286 1.82 -12.93 22.67
CA ASP A 286 0.68 -12.06 22.91
C ASP A 286 -0.44 -12.29 21.87
N TYR A 287 -0.63 -13.54 21.44
CA TYR A 287 -1.55 -13.90 20.35
C TYR A 287 -2.98 -13.39 20.57
N GLU A 288 -3.50 -13.59 21.79
CA GLU A 288 -4.85 -13.15 22.15
C GLU A 288 -5.02 -11.65 21.96
N LYS A 289 -4.10 -10.85 22.53
CA LYS A 289 -4.12 -9.39 22.37
C LYS A 289 -4.10 -8.97 20.90
N PHE A 290 -3.17 -9.53 20.12
CA PHE A 290 -3.01 -9.11 18.73
C PHE A 290 -4.15 -9.57 17.83
N SER A 291 -4.69 -10.76 18.05
CA SER A 291 -5.87 -11.26 17.32
C SER A 291 -7.13 -10.46 17.66
N LYS A 292 -7.32 -10.06 18.92
CA LYS A 292 -8.43 -9.18 19.33
C LYS A 292 -8.36 -7.78 18.75
N ILE A 293 -7.15 -7.25 18.54
CA ILE A 293 -7.00 -5.97 17.86
C ILE A 293 -7.32 -6.09 16.37
N ALA A 294 -6.88 -7.18 15.72
CA ALA A 294 -7.24 -7.43 14.33
C ALA A 294 -8.76 -7.63 14.16
N GLU A 295 -9.39 -8.40 15.06
CA GLU A 295 -10.85 -8.56 15.14
C GLU A 295 -11.55 -7.20 15.23
N LYS A 296 -11.16 -6.35 16.19
CA LYS A 296 -11.74 -5.03 16.38
C LYS A 296 -11.62 -4.16 15.12
N GLU A 297 -10.46 -4.14 14.48
CA GLU A 297 -10.27 -3.38 13.24
C GLU A 297 -11.13 -3.92 12.10
N LEU A 298 -11.18 -5.23 11.89
CA LEU A 298 -12.00 -5.88 10.86
C LEU A 298 -13.49 -5.62 11.07
N VAL A 299 -13.99 -5.78 12.30
CA VAL A 299 -15.39 -5.46 12.64
C VAL A 299 -15.69 -3.99 12.42
N SER A 300 -14.77 -3.09 12.78
CA SER A 300 -14.93 -1.65 12.52
C SER A 300 -15.01 -1.34 11.02
N LYS A 301 -14.23 -2.03 10.17
CA LYS A 301 -14.31 -1.91 8.71
C LYS A 301 -15.66 -2.41 8.16
N ILE A 302 -16.20 -3.48 8.72
CA ILE A 302 -17.52 -4.02 8.36
C ILE A 302 -18.63 -3.03 8.73
N ILE A 303 -18.67 -2.54 9.98
CA ILE A 303 -19.65 -1.54 10.44
C ILE A 303 -19.61 -0.30 9.54
N ARG A 304 -18.41 0.19 9.24
CA ARG A 304 -18.24 1.36 8.35
C ARG A 304 -18.73 1.06 6.94
N THR A 305 -18.47 -0.13 6.41
CA THR A 305 -18.93 -0.53 5.08
C THR A 305 -20.45 -0.54 5.03
N ASP A 306 -21.11 -1.17 6.01
CA ASP A 306 -22.58 -1.19 6.10
C ASP A 306 -23.17 0.23 6.15
N ALA A 307 -22.59 1.11 6.98
CA ALA A 307 -22.99 2.51 7.05
C ALA A 307 -22.75 3.31 5.75
N LEU A 308 -21.72 2.96 4.96
CA LEU A 308 -21.52 3.59 3.65
C LEU A 308 -22.56 3.09 2.64
N LEU A 309 -22.90 1.80 2.68
CA LEU A 309 -23.89 1.19 1.80
C LEU A 309 -25.29 1.78 2.01
N SER A 310 -25.67 2.09 3.25
CA SER A 310 -26.97 2.73 3.57
C SER A 310 -27.14 4.14 3.00
N THR A 311 -26.06 4.78 2.57
CA THR A 311 -26.07 6.10 1.92
C THR A 311 -25.90 6.02 0.40
N SER A 312 -25.75 4.81 -0.14
CA SER A 312 -25.44 4.61 -1.55
C SER A 312 -26.68 4.69 -2.42
N THR A 313 -26.88 5.84 -3.08
CA THR A 313 -27.97 6.02 -4.05
C THR A 313 -27.98 4.97 -5.17
N ARG A 314 -26.83 4.35 -5.47
CA ARG A 314 -26.74 3.27 -6.47
C ARG A 314 -27.51 2.02 -6.06
N LEU A 315 -27.59 1.74 -4.76
CA LEU A 315 -28.27 0.56 -4.21
C LEU A 315 -29.75 0.81 -3.89
N HIS A 316 -30.15 2.08 -3.76
CA HIS A 316 -31.52 2.48 -3.44
C HIS A 316 -32.30 3.08 -4.62
N LYS A 317 -31.75 3.02 -5.84
CA LYS A 317 -32.48 3.37 -7.06
C LYS A 317 -33.45 2.24 -7.42
N HIS A 318 -34.72 2.44 -7.11
CA HIS A 318 -35.84 1.61 -7.57
C HIS A 318 -36.13 1.82 -9.04
#